data_AF-A0A518AJE4-F1
#
_entry.id   AF-A0A518AJE4-F1
#
_cell.length_a   1.000
_cell.length_b   1.000
_cell.length_c   1.000
_cell.angle_alpha   90.00
_cell.angle_beta   90.00
_cell.angle_gamma   90.00
#
_symmetry.space_group_name_H-M   'P 1'
#
loop_
_entity.id
_entity.type
_entity.pdbx_description
1 polymer ?
#
loop_
_entity_poly.entity_id
_entity_poly.type
_entity_poly.pdbx_seq_one_letter_code
_entity_poly.pdbx_strand_id
1 'polypeptide(L)'
;MPVVETSIHHGDCIEHMRSLPGESIDLAFADPPFNIGYDYDKYDDSQADDDYLDWSRAWMEEIHRLLIPTGSFWLAIGDEYAADLKVIADRQIGFTTRSWVVWYYTFGVNCKRKFSRSHVHLFHFVKDPDKFTFNADDPAVRIPSARALVYGDKRANPLGRLPDDTWIFRPQDFQSDRYGFNAMDDTWYFARVAGTFKERQGFHGCQMPEQLLGRIIRVSSNEGEKVFDPFSGSGTTLAVAKKLGRQFAGCELSEEYVRYATERLESVKSGDPLDGPADAIASAPNTANGRRLKDQNLLPNFTASDFVEEKPEPATNEEPATQPLAAEPLANENAAIEKPAAKKPIKVNLRKLQRTAIGKAFRSAAGGLSVDRLLACPDLQTQFHEACEAAGLMGSPEIWNHELVRLRKSGKLPKGPKTKVTPVKTEELDKYQFAAEIAWQQTTAKFGVESIDELLISPSFAEYFDKQAARFAPGFTPADYRWAALDFRKSRHTLAQEAKAYDYVFATRDFAAPRKLTVRNAEKLAGSAGVYLLLAKGKAPLFVGEALDLGARLATHSTAPGSKTKAISFALVLEEDLPSPDYRAPLKVDLARRYMPEWNLG
;
A
#
# COMPACT_ATOMS: atom_id res chain seq x y z
N MET A 1 -25.14 17.24 -42.21
CA MET A 1 -24.36 16.00 -42.36
C MET A 1 -24.67 15.11 -41.16
N PRO A 2 -24.61 13.77 -41.27
CA PRO A 2 -24.68 12.91 -40.09
C PRO A 2 -23.62 13.36 -39.07
N VAL A 3 -24.01 13.48 -37.81
CA VAL A 3 -23.11 13.79 -36.70
C VAL A 3 -22.89 12.50 -35.95
N VAL A 4 -21.65 12.21 -35.53
CA VAL A 4 -21.40 11.09 -34.61
C VAL A 4 -22.05 11.43 -33.28
N GLU A 5 -23.19 10.81 -32.98
CA GLU A 5 -23.98 11.04 -31.77
C GLU A 5 -23.32 10.45 -30.52
N THR A 6 -23.71 10.94 -29.35
CA THR A 6 -23.16 10.46 -28.07
C THR A 6 -23.97 9.26 -27.56
N SER A 7 -23.73 8.10 -28.17
CA SER A 7 -24.48 6.86 -27.95
C SER A 7 -23.65 5.60 -28.24
N ILE A 8 -24.22 4.43 -27.94
CA ILE A 8 -23.73 3.13 -28.41
C ILE A 8 -24.60 2.72 -29.60
N HIS A 9 -23.98 2.39 -30.72
CA HIS A 9 -24.64 1.77 -31.86
C HIS A 9 -24.68 0.25 -31.68
N HIS A 10 -25.87 -0.33 -31.77
CA HIS A 10 -26.07 -1.78 -31.81
C HIS A 10 -25.94 -2.26 -33.27
N GLY A 11 -24.86 -2.98 -33.60
CA GLY A 11 -24.61 -3.46 -34.95
C GLY A 11 -23.12 -3.69 -35.25
N ASP A 12 -22.82 -4.05 -36.50
CA ASP A 12 -21.44 -4.20 -36.96
C ASP A 12 -20.68 -2.87 -36.95
N CYS A 13 -19.43 -2.91 -36.47
CA CYS A 13 -18.63 -1.72 -36.33
C CYS A 13 -18.18 -1.12 -37.67
N ILE A 14 -17.91 -1.95 -38.68
CA ILE A 14 -17.44 -1.52 -40.01
C ILE A 14 -18.60 -0.88 -40.78
N GLU A 15 -19.77 -1.52 -40.79
CA GLU A 15 -20.99 -0.96 -41.39
C GLU A 15 -21.38 0.38 -40.75
N HIS A 16 -21.33 0.46 -39.41
CA HIS A 16 -21.62 1.71 -38.72
C HIS A 16 -20.60 2.79 -39.07
N MET A 17 -19.30 2.51 -38.93
CA MET A 17 -18.24 3.48 -39.21
C MET A 17 -18.34 4.02 -40.65
N ARG A 18 -18.60 3.16 -41.65
CA ARG A 18 -18.84 3.56 -43.05
C ARG A 18 -19.95 4.59 -43.24
N SER A 19 -20.97 4.59 -42.37
CA SER A 19 -22.06 5.58 -42.39
C SER A 19 -21.68 6.94 -41.79
N LEU A 20 -20.63 6.98 -40.96
CA LEU A 20 -20.15 8.19 -40.29
C LEU A 20 -19.22 9.03 -41.20
N PRO A 21 -19.23 10.37 -41.07
CA PRO A 21 -18.34 11.23 -41.85
C PRO A 21 -16.87 11.01 -41.44
N GLY A 22 -15.95 11.14 -42.39
CA GLY A 22 -14.51 11.17 -42.09
C GLY A 22 -14.14 12.38 -41.22
N GLU A 23 -13.00 12.30 -40.55
CA GLU A 23 -12.44 13.37 -39.70
C GLU A 23 -13.45 13.93 -38.68
N SER A 24 -14.05 13.02 -37.90
CA SER A 24 -15.20 13.27 -37.01
C SER A 24 -15.00 12.81 -35.56
N ILE A 25 -13.86 12.18 -35.25
CA ILE A 25 -13.43 11.75 -33.91
C ILE A 25 -11.98 12.17 -33.64
N ASP A 26 -11.67 12.42 -32.37
CA ASP A 26 -10.36 12.91 -31.92
C ASP A 26 -9.47 11.77 -31.40
N LEU A 27 -10.08 10.76 -30.78
CA LEU A 27 -9.41 9.59 -30.22
C LEU A 27 -10.21 8.33 -30.52
N ALA A 28 -9.54 7.27 -30.98
CA ALA A 28 -10.09 5.92 -31.01
C ALA A 28 -9.34 5.02 -30.03
N PHE A 29 -10.05 4.18 -29.30
CA PHE A 29 -9.48 3.08 -28.53
C PHE A 29 -10.20 1.79 -28.90
N ALA A 30 -9.47 0.75 -29.30
CA ALA A 30 -10.02 -0.55 -29.70
C ALA A 30 -9.43 -1.68 -28.83
N ASP A 31 -10.32 -2.51 -28.28
CA ASP A 31 -10.02 -3.79 -27.62
C ASP A 31 -10.76 -4.91 -28.37
N PRO A 32 -10.33 -5.26 -29.61
CA PRO A 32 -10.99 -6.26 -30.43
C PRO A 32 -10.98 -7.66 -29.77
N PRO A 33 -11.79 -8.60 -30.28
CA PRO A 33 -11.55 -10.03 -30.06
C PRO A 33 -10.10 -10.39 -30.45
N PHE A 34 -9.40 -11.17 -29.63
CA PHE A 34 -7.97 -11.47 -29.81
C PHE A 34 -7.72 -12.70 -30.70
N ASN A 35 -8.77 -13.35 -31.20
CA ASN A 35 -8.75 -14.60 -31.96
C ASN A 35 -8.06 -15.74 -31.19
N ILE A 36 -8.48 -15.94 -29.94
CA ILE A 36 -7.93 -16.92 -28.99
C ILE A 36 -8.95 -17.98 -28.53
N GLY A 37 -10.09 -18.07 -29.21
CA GLY A 37 -11.20 -18.96 -28.87
C GLY A 37 -11.99 -18.54 -27.63
N TYR A 38 -12.13 -17.23 -27.38
CA TYR A 38 -13.02 -16.73 -26.34
C TYR A 38 -14.51 -16.85 -26.73
N ASP A 39 -15.33 -17.34 -25.80
CA ASP A 39 -16.76 -17.58 -25.99
C ASP A 39 -17.57 -16.27 -25.87
N TYR A 40 -17.79 -15.60 -27.00
CA TYR A 40 -18.70 -14.45 -27.14
C TYR A 40 -20.10 -14.92 -27.58
N ASP A 41 -21.14 -14.14 -27.27
CA ASP A 41 -22.54 -14.48 -27.58
C ASP A 41 -22.93 -14.24 -29.05
N LYS A 42 -22.19 -13.38 -29.77
CA LYS A 42 -22.46 -13.00 -31.18
C LYS A 42 -21.28 -13.16 -32.14
N TYR A 43 -20.08 -13.44 -31.65
CA TYR A 43 -18.86 -13.46 -32.46
C TYR A 43 -18.08 -14.76 -32.24
N ASP A 44 -17.48 -15.30 -33.30
CA ASP A 44 -16.61 -16.48 -33.24
C ASP A 44 -15.14 -16.03 -33.21
N ASP A 45 -14.51 -16.14 -32.04
CA ASP A 45 -13.11 -15.76 -31.79
C ASP A 45 -12.10 -16.85 -32.22
N SER A 46 -12.46 -17.69 -33.19
CA SER A 46 -11.62 -18.77 -33.76
C SER A 46 -11.54 -18.71 -35.31
N GLN A 47 -11.44 -17.50 -35.86
CA GLN A 47 -11.26 -17.26 -37.30
C GLN A 47 -9.91 -17.77 -37.81
N ALA A 48 -9.82 -18.04 -39.12
CA ALA A 48 -8.54 -18.30 -39.77
C ALA A 48 -7.67 -17.02 -39.79
N ASP A 49 -6.34 -17.20 -39.80
CA ASP A 49 -5.38 -16.09 -39.65
C ASP A 49 -5.58 -14.99 -40.71
N ASP A 50 -5.67 -15.36 -41.98
CA ASP A 50 -5.85 -14.40 -43.08
C ASP A 50 -7.21 -13.66 -42.98
N ASP A 51 -8.30 -14.37 -42.63
CA ASP A 51 -9.63 -13.79 -42.46
C ASP A 51 -9.66 -12.79 -41.28
N TYR A 52 -9.02 -13.12 -40.15
CA TYR A 52 -8.88 -12.23 -39.00
C TYR A 52 -8.05 -10.99 -39.33
N LEU A 53 -6.95 -11.14 -40.07
CA LEU A 53 -6.08 -10.03 -40.48
C LEU A 53 -6.76 -9.10 -41.49
N ASP A 54 -7.51 -9.65 -42.46
CA ASP A 54 -8.27 -8.83 -43.43
C ASP A 54 -9.46 -8.12 -42.77
N TRP A 55 -10.19 -8.79 -41.86
CA TRP A 55 -11.20 -8.14 -41.03
C TRP A 55 -10.59 -7.03 -40.17
N SER A 56 -9.42 -7.29 -39.58
CA SER A 56 -8.73 -6.33 -38.72
C SER A 56 -8.24 -5.10 -39.49
N ARG A 57 -7.71 -5.32 -40.69
CA ARG A 57 -7.37 -4.25 -41.63
C ARG A 57 -8.59 -3.41 -41.97
N ALA A 58 -9.73 -4.03 -42.28
CA ALA A 58 -10.94 -3.31 -42.67
C ALA A 58 -11.49 -2.37 -41.58
N TRP A 59 -11.52 -2.78 -40.30
CA TRP A 59 -11.97 -1.86 -39.25
C TRP A 59 -10.91 -0.78 -38.91
N MET A 60 -9.61 -1.09 -39.00
CA MET A 60 -8.55 -0.08 -38.84
C MET A 60 -8.54 0.98 -39.96
N GLU A 61 -8.84 0.60 -41.21
CA GLU A 61 -8.99 1.52 -42.34
C GLU A 61 -10.10 2.56 -42.09
N GLU A 62 -11.24 2.11 -41.53
CA GLU A 62 -12.33 3.01 -41.15
C GLU A 62 -11.95 3.92 -39.97
N ILE A 63 -11.26 3.44 -38.93
CA ILE A 63 -10.74 4.30 -37.85
C ILE A 63 -9.80 5.39 -38.41
N HIS A 64 -8.91 5.04 -39.33
CA HIS A 64 -8.01 6.00 -39.97
C HIS A 64 -8.77 7.10 -40.74
N ARG A 65 -9.87 6.73 -41.41
CA ARG A 65 -10.77 7.66 -42.09
C ARG A 65 -11.55 8.55 -41.12
N LEU A 66 -12.03 8.00 -40.01
CA LEU A 66 -12.81 8.74 -39.01
C LEU A 66 -11.97 9.70 -38.17
N LEU A 67 -10.70 9.38 -37.87
CA LEU A 67 -9.83 10.26 -37.08
C LEU A 67 -9.49 11.56 -37.81
N ILE A 68 -9.59 12.68 -37.11
CA ILE A 68 -9.03 13.97 -37.55
C ILE A 68 -7.49 13.88 -37.70
N PRO A 69 -6.84 14.76 -38.50
CA PRO A 69 -5.39 14.71 -38.71
C PRO A 69 -4.53 14.73 -37.44
N THR A 70 -4.99 15.41 -36.37
CA THR A 70 -4.32 15.46 -35.06
C THR A 70 -4.72 14.35 -34.09
N GLY A 71 -5.59 13.44 -34.53
CA GLY A 71 -6.18 12.41 -33.69
C GLY A 71 -5.25 11.21 -33.48
N SER A 72 -5.54 10.47 -32.41
CA SER A 72 -4.77 9.27 -32.02
C SER A 72 -5.62 8.01 -32.05
N PHE A 73 -5.00 6.88 -32.37
CA PHE A 73 -5.60 5.54 -32.29
C PHE A 73 -4.80 4.69 -31.30
N TRP A 74 -5.51 4.04 -30.38
CA TRP A 74 -4.93 3.08 -29.44
C TRP A 74 -5.53 1.69 -29.65
N LEU A 75 -4.67 0.68 -29.72
CA LEU A 75 -5.04 -0.72 -29.93
C LEU A 75 -4.54 -1.61 -28.79
N ALA A 76 -5.44 -2.33 -28.13
CA ALA A 76 -5.12 -3.43 -27.23
C ALA A 76 -5.15 -4.78 -27.97
N ILE A 77 -4.13 -5.62 -27.79
CA ILE A 77 -4.06 -6.95 -28.43
C ILE A 77 -3.16 -7.92 -27.63
N GLY A 78 -3.45 -9.23 -27.74
CA GLY A 78 -2.64 -10.33 -27.21
C GLY A 78 -1.38 -10.63 -28.03
N ASP A 79 -0.56 -11.59 -27.58
CA ASP A 79 0.74 -11.90 -28.21
C ASP A 79 0.62 -12.25 -29.71
N GLU A 80 -0.44 -12.97 -30.10
CA GLU A 80 -0.60 -13.66 -31.39
C GLU A 80 -0.43 -12.74 -32.60
N TYR A 81 -1.21 -11.65 -32.67
CA TYR A 81 -1.29 -10.77 -33.83
C TYR A 81 -0.70 -9.37 -33.57
N ALA A 82 -0.02 -9.18 -32.43
CA ALA A 82 0.51 -7.87 -32.05
C ALA A 82 1.49 -7.31 -33.10
N ALA A 83 2.37 -8.14 -33.65
CA ALA A 83 3.30 -7.73 -34.69
C ALA A 83 2.56 -7.39 -36.00
N ASP A 84 1.61 -8.23 -36.41
CA ASP A 84 0.90 -8.10 -37.68
C ASP A 84 -0.02 -6.89 -37.71
N LEU A 85 -0.85 -6.68 -36.68
CA LEU A 85 -1.71 -5.49 -36.60
C LEU A 85 -0.89 -4.20 -36.55
N LYS A 86 0.27 -4.20 -35.87
CA LYS A 86 1.22 -3.07 -35.88
C LYS A 86 1.90 -2.87 -37.23
N VAL A 87 2.07 -3.90 -38.05
CA VAL A 87 2.59 -3.78 -39.43
C VAL A 87 1.49 -3.29 -40.37
N ILE A 88 0.26 -3.79 -40.25
CA ILE A 88 -0.89 -3.37 -41.06
C ILE A 88 -1.18 -1.88 -40.84
N ALA A 89 -1.37 -1.44 -39.58
CA ALA A 89 -1.63 -0.03 -39.27
C ALA A 89 -0.54 0.92 -39.82
N ASP A 90 0.72 0.57 -39.59
CA ASP A 90 1.90 1.43 -39.82
C ASP A 90 2.41 1.42 -41.28
N ARG A 91 2.21 0.33 -42.02
CA ARG A 91 2.77 0.17 -43.38
C ARG A 91 1.73 0.01 -44.49
N GLN A 92 0.49 -0.36 -44.16
CA GLN A 92 -0.57 -0.58 -45.15
C GLN A 92 -1.64 0.51 -45.09
N ILE A 93 -2.04 0.92 -43.88
CA ILE A 93 -3.15 1.88 -43.68
C ILE A 93 -2.65 3.34 -43.65
N GLY A 94 -1.46 3.58 -43.09
CA GLY A 94 -0.82 4.90 -43.08
C GLY A 94 -0.78 5.62 -41.73
N PHE A 95 -1.06 4.91 -40.63
CA PHE A 95 -0.71 5.42 -39.30
C PHE A 95 0.81 5.49 -39.09
N THR A 96 1.26 6.28 -38.13
CA THR A 96 2.62 6.18 -37.57
C THR A 96 2.58 5.67 -36.13
N THR A 97 3.32 4.60 -35.84
CA THR A 97 3.46 4.05 -34.48
C THR A 97 4.31 5.00 -33.61
N ARG A 98 3.72 5.60 -32.58
CA ARG A 98 4.41 6.48 -31.61
C ARG A 98 4.97 5.73 -30.42
N SER A 99 4.28 4.69 -29.95
CA SER A 99 4.72 3.89 -28.82
C SER A 99 4.15 2.48 -28.91
N TRP A 100 4.99 1.48 -28.61
CA TRP A 100 4.54 0.13 -28.29
C TRP A 100 4.60 0.00 -26.77
N VAL A 101 3.46 0.19 -26.12
CA VAL A 101 3.34 0.08 -24.68
C VAL A 101 3.09 -1.38 -24.29
N VAL A 102 3.74 -1.83 -23.22
CA VAL A 102 3.47 -3.13 -22.59
C VAL A 102 2.72 -2.90 -21.30
N TRP A 103 1.44 -3.27 -21.26
CA TRP A 103 0.65 -3.28 -20.04
C TRP A 103 0.81 -4.64 -19.35
N TYR A 104 1.56 -4.66 -18.25
CA TYR A 104 1.77 -5.86 -17.43
C TYR A 104 0.70 -5.99 -16.32
N TYR A 105 0.35 -7.23 -15.97
CA TYR A 105 -0.51 -7.57 -14.84
C TYR A 105 -0.04 -8.87 -14.16
N THR A 106 -0.10 -8.88 -12.82
CA THR A 106 0.44 -9.97 -11.98
C THR A 106 -0.36 -11.28 -12.04
N PHE A 107 -1.69 -11.21 -12.24
CA PHE A 107 -2.52 -12.41 -12.41
C PHE A 107 -2.64 -12.77 -13.89
N GLY A 108 -1.75 -13.64 -14.35
CA GLY A 108 -1.69 -14.13 -15.74
C GLY A 108 -2.53 -15.38 -16.04
N VAL A 109 -2.56 -15.79 -17.31
CA VAL A 109 -3.01 -17.14 -17.69
C VAL A 109 -1.82 -18.09 -17.55
N ASN A 110 -1.98 -19.16 -16.76
CA ASN A 110 -0.96 -20.19 -16.61
C ASN A 110 -0.82 -21.02 -17.90
N CYS A 111 0.39 -21.13 -18.42
CA CYS A 111 0.68 -21.84 -19.67
C CYS A 111 1.51 -23.10 -19.39
N LYS A 112 1.10 -24.25 -19.96
CA LYS A 112 1.81 -25.54 -19.73
C LYS A 112 3.08 -25.73 -20.56
N ARG A 113 3.19 -25.06 -21.71
CA ARG A 113 4.25 -25.27 -22.72
C ARG A 113 4.99 -23.98 -23.14
N LYS A 114 4.72 -22.87 -22.45
CA LYS A 114 5.41 -21.57 -22.61
C LYS A 114 5.31 -20.78 -21.30
N PHE A 115 5.99 -19.64 -21.22
CA PHE A 115 5.83 -18.71 -20.09
C PHE A 115 4.39 -18.21 -19.94
N SER A 116 3.96 -17.97 -18.71
CA SER A 116 2.61 -17.49 -18.38
C SER A 116 2.32 -16.12 -19.02
N ARG A 117 1.13 -15.97 -19.60
CA ARG A 117 0.68 -14.69 -20.20
C ARG A 117 0.35 -13.68 -19.11
N SER A 118 1.19 -12.66 -18.97
CA SER A 118 1.15 -11.63 -17.92
C SER A 118 1.10 -10.19 -18.45
N HIS A 119 0.82 -10.00 -19.74
CA HIS A 119 0.72 -8.67 -20.33
C HIS A 119 -0.26 -8.62 -21.52
N VAL A 120 -0.57 -7.39 -21.94
CA VAL A 120 -1.27 -7.03 -23.18
C VAL A 120 -0.43 -5.95 -23.89
N HIS A 121 -0.40 -5.99 -25.21
CA HIS A 121 0.24 -4.96 -26.02
C HIS A 121 -0.74 -3.80 -26.24
N LEU A 122 -0.28 -2.58 -25.99
CA LEU A 122 -1.00 -1.35 -26.26
C LEU A 122 -0.23 -0.54 -27.30
N PHE A 123 -0.72 -0.48 -28.54
CA PHE A 123 -0.10 0.36 -29.56
C PHE A 123 -0.71 1.75 -29.57
N HIS A 124 0.15 2.77 -29.58
CA HIS A 124 -0.24 4.16 -29.77
C HIS A 124 0.14 4.59 -31.20
N PHE A 125 -0.87 4.87 -32.01
CA PHE A 125 -0.78 5.29 -33.40
C PHE A 125 -1.31 6.73 -33.58
N VAL A 126 -0.77 7.47 -34.54
CA VAL A 126 -1.22 8.81 -34.93
C VAL A 126 -1.25 8.94 -36.45
N LYS A 127 -2.02 9.89 -36.99
CA LYS A 127 -2.03 10.17 -38.44
C LYS A 127 -0.83 11.03 -38.88
N ASP A 128 -0.58 12.15 -38.20
CA ASP A 128 0.56 13.04 -38.45
C ASP A 128 1.57 12.92 -37.28
N PRO A 129 2.81 12.41 -37.49
CA PRO A 129 3.81 12.25 -36.44
C PRO A 129 4.42 13.56 -35.93
N ASP A 130 4.20 14.67 -36.63
CA ASP A 130 4.63 16.02 -36.24
C ASP A 130 3.49 16.82 -35.59
N LYS A 131 2.22 16.43 -35.80
CA LYS A 131 1.02 17.14 -35.30
C LYS A 131 -0.06 16.20 -34.79
N PHE A 132 -0.02 15.89 -33.50
CA PHE A 132 -1.04 15.09 -32.83
C PHE A 132 -1.29 15.60 -31.40
N THR A 133 -2.49 15.34 -30.87
CA THR A 133 -2.81 15.66 -29.47
C THR A 133 -1.99 14.79 -28.53
N PHE A 134 -1.08 15.42 -27.77
CA PHE A 134 -0.24 14.75 -26.79
C PHE A 134 -0.03 15.62 -25.55
N ASN A 135 -0.85 15.40 -24.52
CA ASN A 135 -0.91 16.20 -23.31
C ASN A 135 0.24 15.84 -22.34
N ALA A 136 1.48 16.03 -22.79
CA ALA A 136 2.69 15.62 -22.11
C ALA A 136 2.91 16.29 -20.74
N ASP A 137 2.30 17.46 -20.53
CA ASP A 137 2.39 18.26 -19.31
C ASP A 137 1.16 18.17 -18.40
N ASP A 138 0.17 17.32 -18.71
CA ASP A 138 -0.95 17.02 -17.81
C ASP A 138 -0.41 16.38 -16.50
N PRO A 139 -0.61 17.03 -15.33
CA PRO A 139 -0.18 16.48 -14.04
C PRO A 139 -0.80 15.12 -13.69
N ALA A 140 -1.95 14.77 -14.27
CA ALA A 140 -2.62 13.49 -14.07
C ALA A 140 -2.12 12.37 -15.02
N VAL A 141 -1.28 12.70 -16.01
CA VAL A 141 -0.55 11.73 -16.85
C VAL A 141 0.88 11.55 -16.35
N ARG A 142 1.49 12.62 -15.83
CA ARG A 142 2.85 12.64 -15.31
C ARG A 142 2.99 11.89 -13.99
N ILE A 143 4.18 11.35 -13.77
CA ILE A 143 4.55 10.61 -12.55
C ILE A 143 5.83 11.18 -11.94
N PRO A 144 6.06 10.99 -10.63
CA PRO A 144 7.31 11.37 -10.00
C PRO A 144 8.52 10.73 -10.70
N SER A 145 9.62 11.47 -10.74
CA SER A 145 10.87 10.98 -11.33
C SER A 145 11.82 10.51 -10.25
N ALA A 146 12.30 9.26 -10.34
CA ALA A 146 13.43 8.78 -9.55
C ALA A 146 14.65 9.74 -9.60
N ARG A 147 14.81 10.53 -10.68
CA ARG A 147 15.85 11.56 -10.78
C ARG A 147 15.68 12.70 -9.76
N ALA A 148 14.45 13.05 -9.43
CA ALA A 148 14.13 13.98 -8.35
C ALA A 148 14.15 13.28 -6.99
N LEU A 149 13.43 12.17 -6.85
CA LEU A 149 13.20 11.49 -5.56
C LEU A 149 14.45 10.80 -5.00
N VAL A 150 15.14 10.02 -5.83
CA VAL A 150 16.28 9.16 -5.42
C VAL A 150 17.60 9.92 -5.45
N TYR A 151 17.84 10.64 -6.54
CA TYR A 151 19.16 11.21 -6.82
C TYR A 151 19.28 12.70 -6.45
N GLY A 152 18.17 13.37 -6.10
CA GLY A 152 18.16 14.80 -5.77
C GLY A 152 18.71 15.71 -6.88
N ASP A 153 18.71 15.24 -8.14
CA ASP A 153 19.35 15.93 -9.25
C ASP A 153 18.47 17.09 -9.71
N LYS A 154 18.99 18.32 -9.54
CA LYS A 154 18.33 19.58 -9.89
C LYS A 154 17.94 19.71 -11.38
N ARG A 155 18.42 18.81 -12.25
CA ARG A 155 18.01 18.70 -13.66
C ARG A 155 16.71 17.91 -13.85
N ALA A 156 16.15 17.31 -12.80
CA ALA A 156 14.83 16.70 -12.86
C ALA A 156 13.77 17.77 -13.11
N ASN A 157 12.83 17.49 -14.00
CA ASN A 157 11.68 18.36 -14.22
C ASN A 157 10.79 18.34 -12.96
N PRO A 158 10.43 19.50 -12.37
CA PRO A 158 9.65 19.58 -11.13
C PRO A 158 8.21 19.05 -11.28
N LEU A 159 7.67 19.01 -12.51
CA LEU A 159 6.39 18.36 -12.84
C LEU A 159 6.54 16.84 -13.01
N GLY A 160 7.65 16.24 -12.58
CA GLY A 160 7.94 14.82 -12.77
C GLY A 160 8.36 14.47 -14.20
N ARG A 161 7.95 13.29 -14.66
CA ARG A 161 8.26 12.71 -15.98
C ARG A 161 7.03 12.07 -16.60
N LEU A 162 7.08 11.79 -17.89
CA LEU A 162 6.14 10.85 -18.51
C LEU A 162 6.39 9.41 -18.00
N PRO A 163 5.35 8.55 -17.97
CA PRO A 163 5.51 7.11 -17.82
C PRO A 163 6.50 6.53 -18.84
N ASP A 164 7.14 5.41 -18.48
CA ASP A 164 7.87 4.60 -19.46
C ASP A 164 6.88 3.91 -20.43
N ASP A 165 7.37 3.33 -21.52
CA ASP A 165 6.56 2.50 -22.43
C ASP A 165 6.15 1.15 -21.81
N THR A 166 6.91 0.66 -20.83
CA THR A 166 6.56 -0.52 -20.04
C THR A 166 5.81 -0.07 -18.79
N TRP A 167 4.50 -0.33 -18.71
CA TRP A 167 3.66 0.09 -17.57
C TRP A 167 3.79 -0.92 -16.41
N ILE A 168 4.93 -0.83 -15.68
CA ILE A 168 5.42 -1.72 -14.59
C ILE A 168 6.10 -0.94 -13.42
N PHE A 169 6.14 -1.46 -12.18
CA PHE A 169 6.64 -0.73 -10.98
C PHE A 169 8.15 -0.85 -11.02
N ARG A 170 8.79 0.26 -10.77
CA ARG A 170 10.22 0.35 -10.58
C ARG A 170 10.42 0.57 -9.08
N PRO A 171 11.10 -0.33 -8.35
CA PRO A 171 11.30 -0.19 -6.90
C PRO A 171 11.91 1.15 -6.46
N GLN A 172 12.58 1.86 -7.37
CA GLN A 172 13.18 3.17 -7.15
C GLN A 172 12.14 4.30 -6.95
N ASP A 173 10.90 4.11 -7.39
CA ASP A 173 9.82 5.11 -7.27
C ASP A 173 9.10 5.04 -5.89
N PHE A 174 9.56 4.21 -4.93
CA PHE A 174 8.88 3.86 -3.66
C PHE A 174 9.63 4.22 -2.36
N GLN A 175 10.48 5.25 -2.35
CA GLN A 175 11.42 5.46 -1.23
C GLN A 175 10.81 5.84 0.14
N SER A 176 9.49 6.01 0.27
CA SER A 176 8.87 6.58 1.46
C SER A 176 7.57 5.92 1.94
N ASP A 177 7.21 4.71 1.48
CA ASP A 177 6.04 3.99 2.02
C ASP A 177 6.38 2.57 2.48
N ARG A 178 6.05 2.26 3.74
CA ARG A 178 6.23 0.95 4.39
C ARG A 178 5.13 -0.05 4.04
N TYR A 179 4.16 0.37 3.22
CA TYR A 179 3.17 -0.49 2.55
C TYR A 179 3.46 -0.68 1.05
N GLY A 180 4.54 -0.08 0.53
CA GLY A 180 5.12 -0.45 -0.76
C GLY A 180 5.72 -1.87 -0.73
N PHE A 181 5.89 -2.47 -1.91
CA PHE A 181 6.38 -3.84 -2.05
C PHE A 181 7.82 -4.02 -1.52
N ASN A 182 8.09 -5.16 -0.89
CA ASN A 182 9.41 -5.50 -0.37
C ASN A 182 10.35 -5.89 -1.51
N ALA A 183 11.65 -6.05 -1.22
CA ALA A 183 12.69 -6.46 -2.18
C ALA A 183 12.55 -7.89 -2.76
N MET A 184 11.38 -8.52 -2.63
CA MET A 184 11.02 -9.86 -3.12
C MET A 184 9.62 -9.90 -3.78
N ASP A 185 8.97 -8.75 -4.05
CA ASP A 185 7.62 -8.65 -4.64
C ASP A 185 7.56 -7.57 -5.78
N ASP A 186 6.73 -7.76 -6.82
CA ASP A 186 6.85 -7.04 -8.13
C ASP A 186 5.62 -6.20 -8.65
N THR A 187 5.88 -4.99 -9.24
CA THR A 187 5.23 -4.33 -10.44
C THR A 187 3.86 -3.51 -10.47
N TRP A 188 3.79 -2.35 -11.21
CA TRP A 188 2.81 -1.20 -11.23
C TRP A 188 1.54 -1.78 -11.82
N TYR A 189 0.50 -1.74 -11.03
CA TYR A 189 -0.64 -2.59 -11.27
C TYR A 189 -1.84 -1.78 -11.75
N PHE A 190 -1.91 -1.51 -13.06
CA PHE A 190 -3.23 -1.49 -13.67
C PHE A 190 -3.73 -2.92 -13.66
N ALA A 191 -4.54 -3.22 -12.66
CA ALA A 191 -5.09 -4.53 -12.48
C ALA A 191 -5.97 -4.92 -13.67
N ARG A 192 -5.91 -6.16 -14.16
CA ARG A 192 -7.08 -6.71 -14.86
C ARG A 192 -8.28 -6.66 -13.90
N VAL A 193 -9.47 -6.31 -14.39
CA VAL A 193 -10.65 -6.13 -13.54
C VAL A 193 -11.14 -7.48 -13.02
N ALA A 194 -10.59 -7.90 -11.88
CA ALA A 194 -10.86 -9.18 -11.26
C ALA A 194 -12.30 -9.27 -10.75
N GLY A 195 -12.84 -10.49 -10.68
CA GLY A 195 -14.21 -10.77 -10.25
C GLY A 195 -14.57 -10.36 -8.81
N THR A 196 -13.63 -9.81 -8.04
CA THR A 196 -13.89 -9.25 -6.70
C THR A 196 -13.91 -7.74 -6.64
N PHE A 197 -13.53 -7.02 -7.68
CA PHE A 197 -13.34 -5.57 -7.63
C PHE A 197 -14.65 -4.80 -7.74
N LYS A 198 -14.72 -3.63 -7.08
CA LYS A 198 -15.89 -2.73 -7.10
C LYS A 198 -16.26 -2.24 -8.50
N GLU A 199 -15.25 -2.07 -9.33
CA GLU A 199 -15.38 -1.67 -10.73
C GLU A 199 -16.00 -2.76 -11.62
N ARG A 200 -15.92 -4.03 -11.22
CA ARG A 200 -16.40 -5.16 -12.04
C ARG A 200 -17.91 -5.11 -12.19
N GLN A 201 -18.37 -4.87 -13.41
CA GLN A 201 -19.80 -4.82 -13.75
C GLN A 201 -20.45 -6.22 -13.75
N GLY A 202 -19.66 -7.25 -14.06
CA GLY A 202 -20.06 -8.65 -13.91
C GLY A 202 -20.71 -9.30 -15.14
N PHE A 203 -21.25 -8.52 -16.08
CA PHE A 203 -21.87 -9.03 -17.32
C PHE A 203 -20.87 -9.31 -18.46
N HIS A 204 -19.78 -8.54 -18.55
CA HIS A 204 -18.72 -8.72 -19.56
C HIS A 204 -17.53 -9.51 -18.99
N GLY A 205 -16.92 -10.40 -19.78
CA GLY A 205 -15.78 -11.23 -19.37
C GLY A 205 -14.48 -10.44 -19.24
N CYS A 206 -14.11 -9.77 -20.32
CA CYS A 206 -12.86 -9.03 -20.51
C CYS A 206 -13.10 -7.52 -20.29
N GLN A 207 -13.45 -7.12 -19.05
CA GLN A 207 -13.63 -5.69 -18.74
C GLN A 207 -12.26 -5.00 -18.57
N MET A 208 -12.03 -3.93 -19.35
CA MET A 208 -10.86 -3.07 -19.20
C MET A 208 -10.91 -2.16 -17.97
N PRO A 209 -9.76 -1.74 -17.41
CA PRO A 209 -9.70 -0.95 -16.17
C PRO A 209 -9.84 0.56 -16.43
N GLU A 210 -10.67 1.25 -15.64
CA GLU A 210 -10.96 2.67 -15.86
C GLU A 210 -9.73 3.58 -15.77
N GLN A 211 -8.81 3.34 -14.83
CA GLN A 211 -7.60 4.16 -14.67
C GLN A 211 -6.59 3.97 -15.82
N LEU A 212 -6.58 2.79 -16.46
CA LEU A 212 -5.75 2.52 -17.64
C LEU A 212 -6.22 3.39 -18.83
N LEU A 213 -7.53 3.30 -19.14
CA LEU A 213 -8.15 4.10 -20.19
C LEU A 213 -8.12 5.60 -19.84
N GLY A 214 -8.21 5.94 -18.55
CA GLY A 214 -8.12 7.31 -18.06
C GLY A 214 -6.76 7.96 -18.32
N ARG A 215 -5.67 7.18 -18.35
CA ARG A 215 -4.36 7.67 -18.81
C ARG A 215 -4.35 7.89 -20.32
N ILE A 216 -4.85 6.92 -21.09
CA ILE A 216 -4.90 6.97 -22.56
C ILE A 216 -5.72 8.16 -23.05
N ILE A 217 -6.91 8.37 -22.48
CA ILE A 217 -7.82 9.46 -22.85
C ILE A 217 -7.23 10.82 -22.45
N ARG A 218 -6.67 10.97 -21.24
CA ARG A 218 -6.04 12.25 -20.84
C ARG A 218 -4.86 12.63 -21.72
N VAL A 219 -3.99 11.67 -22.06
CA VAL A 219 -2.79 11.98 -22.87
C VAL A 219 -3.12 12.26 -24.33
N SER A 220 -4.23 11.72 -24.86
CA SER A 220 -4.51 11.72 -26.31
C SER A 220 -5.76 12.53 -26.73
N SER A 221 -6.53 13.11 -25.80
CA SER A 221 -7.64 14.01 -26.10
C SER A 221 -7.88 15.07 -25.01
N ASN A 222 -8.63 16.12 -25.35
CA ASN A 222 -9.01 17.24 -24.49
C ASN A 222 -10.48 17.15 -24.03
N GLU A 223 -10.91 18.02 -23.12
CA GLU A 223 -12.33 18.07 -22.72
C GLU A 223 -13.22 18.53 -23.89
N GLY A 224 -14.42 17.94 -24.00
CA GLY A 224 -15.35 18.18 -25.11
C GLY A 224 -15.04 17.41 -26.41
N GLU A 225 -13.80 16.95 -26.62
CA GLU A 225 -13.40 16.10 -27.75
C GLU A 225 -14.05 14.71 -27.69
N LYS A 226 -14.06 14.01 -28.82
CA LYS A 226 -14.81 12.78 -29.05
C LYS A 226 -13.92 11.54 -29.06
N VAL A 227 -14.23 10.62 -28.14
CA VAL A 227 -13.61 9.30 -28.01
C VAL A 227 -14.51 8.25 -28.66
N PHE A 228 -13.94 7.42 -29.53
CA PHE A 228 -14.63 6.33 -30.22
C PHE A 228 -14.14 4.96 -29.75
N ASP A 229 -15.06 4.01 -29.58
CA ASP A 229 -14.75 2.60 -29.27
C ASP A 229 -15.52 1.64 -30.18
N PRO A 230 -14.88 1.01 -31.19
CA PRO A 230 -15.54 0.06 -32.09
C PRO A 230 -15.93 -1.27 -31.41
N PHE A 231 -15.41 -1.58 -30.22
CA PHE A 231 -15.59 -2.84 -29.50
C PHE A 231 -15.98 -2.57 -28.05
N SER A 232 -17.07 -1.82 -27.87
CA SER A 232 -17.40 -1.19 -26.59
C SER A 232 -17.58 -2.16 -25.42
N GLY A 233 -18.13 -3.36 -25.65
CA GLY A 233 -18.27 -4.46 -24.69
C GLY A 233 -18.85 -4.02 -23.35
N SER A 234 -17.98 -3.95 -22.34
CA SER A 234 -18.32 -3.48 -20.98
C SER A 234 -18.67 -1.98 -20.85
N GLY A 235 -18.52 -1.20 -21.92
CA GLY A 235 -18.71 0.26 -21.96
C GLY A 235 -17.64 1.07 -21.23
N THR A 236 -16.48 0.49 -20.87
CA THR A 236 -15.48 1.16 -20.01
C THR A 236 -14.90 2.40 -20.70
N THR A 237 -14.48 2.33 -21.96
CA THR A 237 -13.92 3.49 -22.70
C THR A 237 -14.89 4.66 -22.72
N LEU A 238 -16.15 4.38 -23.05
CA LEU A 238 -17.22 5.37 -23.12
C LEU A 238 -17.54 5.98 -21.75
N ALA A 239 -17.58 5.14 -20.69
CA ALA A 239 -17.79 5.59 -19.33
C ALA A 239 -16.65 6.50 -18.85
N VAL A 240 -15.38 6.12 -19.12
CA VAL A 240 -14.21 6.93 -18.76
C VAL A 240 -14.18 8.24 -19.54
N ALA A 241 -14.47 8.21 -20.85
CA ALA A 241 -14.60 9.42 -21.67
C ALA A 241 -15.65 10.37 -21.07
N LYS A 242 -16.85 9.86 -20.76
CA LYS A 242 -17.93 10.64 -20.11
C LYS A 242 -17.49 11.21 -18.76
N LYS A 243 -16.88 10.39 -17.89
CA LYS A 243 -16.36 10.79 -16.57
C LYS A 243 -15.32 11.92 -16.70
N LEU A 244 -14.47 11.86 -17.72
CA LEU A 244 -13.46 12.88 -18.03
C LEU A 244 -13.99 14.06 -18.88
N GLY A 245 -15.31 14.21 -19.06
CA GLY A 245 -15.88 15.34 -19.79
C GLY A 245 -15.62 15.34 -21.31
N ARG A 246 -15.31 14.18 -21.89
CA ARG A 246 -15.24 13.97 -23.34
C ARG A 246 -16.61 13.54 -23.87
N GLN A 247 -16.88 13.82 -25.14
CA GLN A 247 -17.92 13.10 -25.88
C GLN A 247 -17.46 11.66 -26.12
N PHE A 248 -18.41 10.73 -26.21
CA PHE A 248 -18.14 9.32 -26.48
C PHE A 248 -19.04 8.83 -27.61
N ALA A 249 -18.59 7.84 -28.36
CA ALA A 249 -19.41 7.06 -29.29
C ALA A 249 -18.81 5.67 -29.44
N GLY A 250 -19.59 4.66 -29.79
CA GLY A 250 -19.03 3.33 -29.99
C GLY A 250 -20.00 2.32 -30.58
N CYS A 251 -19.47 1.15 -30.92
CA CYS A 251 -20.23 0.04 -31.49
C CYS A 251 -20.19 -1.16 -30.53
N GLU A 252 -21.27 -1.94 -30.51
CA GLU A 252 -21.35 -3.22 -29.83
C GLU A 252 -22.33 -4.14 -30.57
N LEU A 253 -21.95 -5.41 -30.74
CA LEU A 253 -22.70 -6.40 -31.51
C LEU A 253 -23.74 -7.12 -30.64
N SER A 254 -23.49 -7.25 -29.33
CA SER A 254 -24.43 -7.86 -28.39
C SER A 254 -25.47 -6.87 -27.87
N GLU A 255 -26.74 -7.12 -28.17
CA GLU A 255 -27.89 -6.38 -27.62
C GLU A 255 -27.87 -6.32 -26.08
N GLU A 256 -27.44 -7.41 -25.41
CA GLU A 256 -27.32 -7.42 -23.95
C GLU A 256 -26.19 -6.49 -23.46
N TYR A 257 -25.03 -6.52 -24.10
CA TYR A 257 -23.92 -5.62 -23.75
C TYR A 257 -24.27 -4.17 -24.04
N VAL A 258 -24.92 -3.85 -25.17
CA VAL A 258 -25.48 -2.51 -25.46
C VAL A 258 -26.37 -2.04 -24.31
N ARG A 259 -27.32 -2.87 -23.86
CA ARG A 259 -28.24 -2.51 -22.77
C ARG A 259 -27.49 -2.24 -21.47
N TYR A 260 -26.66 -3.18 -21.01
CA TYR A 260 -25.94 -3.03 -19.74
C TYR A 260 -24.90 -1.88 -19.76
N ALA A 261 -24.22 -1.67 -20.90
CA ALA A 261 -23.30 -0.55 -21.07
C ALA A 261 -24.04 0.79 -21.10
N THR A 262 -25.25 0.84 -21.67
CA THR A 262 -26.12 2.03 -21.62
C THR A 262 -26.58 2.32 -20.19
N GLU A 263 -27.05 1.31 -19.44
CA GLU A 263 -27.39 1.45 -18.02
C GLU A 263 -26.21 1.97 -17.19
N ARG A 264 -24.98 1.48 -17.45
CA ARG A 264 -23.74 1.99 -16.84
C ARG A 264 -23.50 3.45 -17.21
N LEU A 265 -23.63 3.81 -18.48
CA LEU A 265 -23.44 5.18 -18.98
C LEU A 265 -24.46 6.16 -18.41
N GLU A 266 -25.71 5.75 -18.22
CA GLU A 266 -26.74 6.57 -17.56
C GLU A 266 -26.41 6.83 -16.08
N SER A 267 -25.81 5.84 -15.41
CA SER A 267 -25.46 5.94 -13.98
C SER A 267 -24.30 6.90 -13.67
N VAL A 268 -23.39 7.16 -14.63
CA VAL A 268 -22.19 8.00 -14.46
C VAL A 268 -22.33 9.38 -15.08
N LYS A 269 -21.62 10.37 -14.52
CA LYS A 269 -21.67 11.79 -14.91
C LYS A 269 -20.28 12.34 -15.24
N SER A 270 -20.25 13.44 -15.98
CA SER A 270 -19.02 14.21 -16.18
C SER A 270 -18.51 14.76 -14.85
N GLY A 271 -17.22 14.57 -14.57
CA GLY A 271 -16.56 14.89 -13.32
C GLY A 271 -16.61 13.78 -12.25
N ASP A 272 -17.30 12.66 -12.48
CA ASP A 272 -17.24 11.52 -11.55
C ASP A 272 -15.83 10.90 -11.50
N PRO A 273 -15.38 10.41 -10.33
CA PRO A 273 -14.08 9.78 -10.21
C PRO A 273 -14.00 8.47 -11.00
N LEU A 274 -12.84 8.21 -11.60
CA LEU A 274 -12.52 6.92 -12.18
C LEU A 274 -12.44 5.86 -11.06
N ASP A 275 -13.04 4.69 -11.29
CA ASP A 275 -12.99 3.58 -10.34
C ASP A 275 -11.59 2.92 -10.35
N GLY A 276 -11.20 2.34 -9.22
CA GLY A 276 -9.81 1.93 -8.97
C GLY A 276 -8.94 3.11 -8.49
N PRO A 277 -7.76 2.85 -7.92
CA PRO A 277 -6.89 3.90 -7.38
C PRO A 277 -6.10 4.60 -8.50
N ALA A 278 -5.98 5.94 -8.40
CA ALA A 278 -5.27 6.76 -9.38
C ALA A 278 -3.76 6.43 -9.44
N ASP A 279 -3.16 6.21 -8.27
CA ASP A 279 -1.82 5.64 -8.12
C ASP A 279 -1.96 4.12 -7.97
N ALA A 280 -1.25 3.33 -8.77
CA ALA A 280 -1.39 1.87 -8.72
C ALA A 280 -0.87 1.20 -7.44
N ILE A 281 -0.39 1.98 -6.46
CA ILE A 281 0.13 1.52 -5.15
C ILE A 281 -0.92 0.75 -4.33
N ALA A 282 -2.18 0.80 -4.75
CA ALA A 282 -3.26 -0.05 -4.25
C ALA A 282 -3.93 -0.82 -5.40
N SER A 283 -4.69 -1.87 -5.07
CA SER A 283 -5.66 -2.48 -5.99
C SER A 283 -7.05 -1.84 -5.82
N ALA A 284 -7.92 -2.00 -6.82
CA ALA A 284 -9.32 -1.58 -6.71
C ALA A 284 -10.01 -2.19 -5.47
N PRO A 285 -10.89 -1.45 -4.77
CA PRO A 285 -11.57 -1.95 -3.58
C PRO A 285 -12.38 -3.22 -3.86
N ASN A 286 -12.31 -4.20 -2.95
CA ASN A 286 -13.10 -5.44 -3.09
C ASN A 286 -14.58 -5.24 -2.70
N THR A 287 -15.49 -5.85 -3.44
CA THR A 287 -16.93 -5.87 -3.13
C THR A 287 -17.29 -6.84 -2.01
N ALA A 288 -18.49 -6.66 -1.45
CA ALA A 288 -19.12 -7.67 -0.62
C ALA A 288 -19.41 -8.97 -1.39
N ASN A 289 -19.77 -8.85 -2.68
CA ASN A 289 -20.33 -9.90 -3.52
C ASN A 289 -19.29 -10.72 -4.32
N GLY A 290 -18.05 -10.25 -4.42
CA GLY A 290 -17.00 -10.89 -5.19
C GLY A 290 -16.69 -12.33 -4.76
N ARG A 291 -16.46 -13.23 -5.73
CA ARG A 291 -16.05 -14.63 -5.49
C ARG A 291 -14.76 -14.67 -4.68
N ARG A 292 -14.78 -15.23 -3.47
CA ARG A 292 -13.64 -15.21 -2.55
C ARG A 292 -12.86 -16.53 -2.62
N LEU A 293 -11.53 -16.47 -2.58
CA LEU A 293 -10.60 -17.62 -2.55
C LEU A 293 -10.86 -18.67 -1.44
N LYS A 294 -11.85 -18.50 -0.57
CA LYS A 294 -12.07 -19.35 0.61
C LYS A 294 -12.73 -20.69 0.31
N ASP A 295 -13.17 -20.90 -0.93
CA ASP A 295 -13.93 -22.08 -1.33
C ASP A 295 -13.11 -23.04 -2.26
N GLN A 296 -11.79 -22.81 -2.45
CA GLN A 296 -10.87 -23.71 -3.16
C GLN A 296 -9.46 -23.75 -2.52
N ASN A 297 -8.86 -24.94 -2.38
CA ASN A 297 -7.42 -25.09 -2.17
C ASN A 297 -6.72 -24.91 -3.53
N LEU A 298 -5.90 -23.88 -3.68
CA LEU A 298 -5.35 -23.47 -4.98
C LEU A 298 -3.97 -24.04 -5.31
N LEU A 299 -3.35 -24.81 -4.42
CA LEU A 299 -2.07 -25.48 -4.66
C LEU A 299 -2.11 -26.91 -4.11
N PRO A 300 -1.52 -27.90 -4.81
CA PRO A 300 -1.09 -29.15 -4.19
C PRO A 300 -0.05 -28.86 -3.10
N ASN A 301 -0.07 -29.64 -2.02
CA ASN A 301 1.04 -29.64 -1.07
C ASN A 301 2.18 -30.46 -1.68
N PHE A 302 3.12 -29.79 -2.34
CA PHE A 302 4.35 -30.44 -2.79
C PHE A 302 5.26 -30.75 -1.60
N THR A 303 5.82 -31.95 -1.61
CA THR A 303 6.74 -32.52 -0.64
C THR A 303 8.10 -32.76 -1.32
N ALA A 304 9.17 -32.95 -0.56
CA ALA A 304 10.48 -33.27 -1.15
C ALA A 304 10.47 -34.59 -1.96
N SER A 305 9.54 -35.50 -1.65
CA SER A 305 9.29 -36.74 -2.41
C SER A 305 8.65 -36.53 -3.78
N ASP A 306 8.02 -35.39 -4.05
CA ASP A 306 7.41 -35.09 -5.36
C ASP A 306 8.44 -34.58 -6.39
N PHE A 307 9.71 -34.45 -5.98
CA PHE A 307 10.84 -34.01 -6.81
C PHE A 307 12.01 -35.01 -6.79
N VAL A 308 11.73 -36.29 -6.56
CA VAL A 308 12.73 -37.34 -6.76
C VAL A 308 13.05 -37.40 -8.25
N GLU A 309 14.31 -37.20 -8.62
CA GLU A 309 14.78 -37.51 -9.97
C GLU A 309 14.50 -38.99 -10.25
N GLU A 310 13.59 -39.29 -11.16
CA GLU A 310 13.59 -40.57 -11.85
C GLU A 310 14.95 -40.68 -12.56
N LYS A 311 15.86 -41.46 -11.96
CA LYS A 311 17.05 -41.89 -12.66
C LYS A 311 16.58 -42.54 -13.97
N PRO A 312 17.03 -42.08 -15.14
CA PRO A 312 16.66 -42.72 -16.38
C PRO A 312 17.10 -44.19 -16.31
N GLU A 313 16.15 -45.10 -16.47
CA GLU A 313 16.49 -46.52 -16.56
C GLU A 313 17.48 -46.71 -17.73
N PRO A 314 18.50 -47.55 -17.57
CA PRO A 314 19.46 -47.78 -18.64
C PRO A 314 18.73 -48.38 -19.84
N ALA A 315 18.72 -47.67 -20.96
CA ALA A 315 17.99 -48.06 -22.17
C ALA A 315 18.43 -49.46 -22.64
N THR A 316 17.58 -50.46 -22.38
CA THR A 316 17.71 -51.80 -22.93
C THR A 316 17.29 -51.76 -24.39
N ASN A 317 18.26 -51.86 -25.29
CA ASN A 317 18.04 -51.95 -26.74
C ASN A 317 17.38 -53.29 -27.10
N GLU A 318 16.06 -53.36 -26.97
CA GLU A 318 15.22 -54.38 -27.63
C GLU A 318 14.05 -53.70 -28.34
N GLU A 319 14.20 -53.46 -29.64
CA GLU A 319 13.07 -53.63 -30.56
C GLU A 319 12.73 -55.14 -30.59
N PRO A 320 11.45 -55.58 -30.75
CA PRO A 320 10.54 -54.98 -31.74
C PRO A 320 9.02 -55.09 -31.41
N ALA A 321 8.22 -54.87 -32.48
CA ALA A 321 6.90 -55.43 -32.75
C ALA A 321 5.65 -54.69 -32.23
N THR A 322 5.01 -53.99 -33.19
CA THR A 322 3.59 -53.64 -33.18
C THR A 322 2.67 -54.85 -33.04
N GLN A 323 1.71 -54.81 -32.11
CA GLN A 323 0.40 -55.45 -32.28
C GLN A 323 -0.68 -54.75 -31.41
N PRO A 324 -1.92 -54.56 -31.90
CA PRO A 324 -2.98 -53.89 -31.16
C PRO A 324 -3.99 -54.88 -30.55
N LEU A 325 -4.20 -54.83 -29.23
CA LEU A 325 -5.34 -55.46 -28.54
C LEU A 325 -5.75 -54.54 -27.38
N ALA A 326 -6.97 -53.98 -27.38
CA ALA A 326 -8.26 -54.63 -27.09
C ALA A 326 -8.60 -54.48 -25.60
N ALA A 327 -9.71 -53.80 -25.32
CA ALA A 327 -10.19 -53.60 -23.96
C ALA A 327 -11.01 -54.82 -23.52
N GLU A 328 -10.72 -55.37 -22.34
CA GLU A 328 -11.65 -56.22 -21.59
C GLU A 328 -11.88 -55.65 -20.18
N PRO A 329 -13.13 -55.69 -19.67
CA PRO A 329 -13.49 -55.15 -18.36
C PRO A 329 -13.52 -56.24 -17.27
N LEU A 330 -13.15 -55.91 -16.03
CA LEU A 330 -13.44 -56.61 -14.77
C LEU A 330 -12.96 -55.69 -13.62
N ALA A 331 -13.50 -55.67 -12.39
CA ALA A 331 -14.74 -56.21 -11.86
C ALA A 331 -15.22 -55.28 -10.72
N ASN A 332 -16.51 -55.29 -10.39
CA ASN A 332 -17.09 -54.40 -9.39
C ASN A 332 -17.19 -55.10 -8.02
N GLU A 333 -16.16 -54.97 -7.17
CA GLU A 333 -16.20 -55.43 -5.77
C GLU A 333 -16.49 -54.28 -4.80
N ASN A 334 -17.79 -54.07 -4.52
CA ASN A 334 -18.23 -53.20 -3.42
C ASN A 334 -18.13 -53.94 -2.08
N ALA A 335 -17.00 -53.81 -1.39
CA ALA A 335 -16.92 -54.07 0.05
C ALA A 335 -17.50 -52.85 0.81
N ALA A 336 -18.65 -53.02 1.45
CA ALA A 336 -19.32 -51.96 2.19
C ALA A 336 -18.54 -51.56 3.46
N ILE A 337 -17.81 -50.45 3.40
CA ILE A 337 -17.29 -49.77 4.58
C ILE A 337 -18.26 -48.65 4.95
N GLU A 338 -18.90 -48.76 6.12
CA GLU A 338 -19.72 -47.69 6.67
C GLU A 338 -18.87 -46.43 6.86
N LYS A 339 -19.15 -45.39 6.07
CA LYS A 339 -18.50 -44.09 6.24
C LYS A 339 -18.95 -43.48 7.57
N PRO A 340 -18.05 -43.20 8.54
CA PRO A 340 -18.43 -42.47 9.74
C PRO A 340 -18.97 -41.10 9.32
N ALA A 341 -20.12 -40.71 9.89
CA ALA A 341 -20.86 -39.52 9.47
C ALA A 341 -19.96 -38.28 9.44
N ALA A 342 -19.72 -37.76 8.23
CA ALA A 342 -18.83 -36.63 8.02
C ALA A 342 -19.32 -35.40 8.80
N LYS A 343 -18.59 -35.02 9.85
CA LYS A 343 -18.86 -33.78 10.59
C LYS A 343 -18.79 -32.61 9.60
N LYS A 344 -19.89 -31.85 9.49
CA LYS A 344 -19.99 -30.68 8.60
C LYS A 344 -18.75 -29.80 8.75
N PRO A 345 -18.04 -29.44 7.66
CA PRO A 345 -16.82 -28.65 7.76
C PRO A 345 -17.14 -27.27 8.32
N ILE A 346 -16.61 -26.97 9.50
CA ILE A 346 -16.79 -25.68 10.15
C ILE A 346 -16.00 -24.65 9.32
N LYS A 347 -16.67 -23.68 8.68
CA LYS A 347 -16.03 -22.59 7.93
C LYS A 347 -15.24 -21.66 8.87
N VAL A 348 -14.06 -22.09 9.34
CA VAL A 348 -13.20 -21.28 10.21
C VAL A 348 -12.38 -20.31 9.36
N ASN A 349 -12.77 -19.04 9.37
CA ASN A 349 -12.04 -17.95 8.75
C ASN A 349 -10.61 -17.86 9.33
N LEU A 350 -9.56 -18.19 8.55
CA LEU A 350 -8.16 -18.21 8.99
C LEU A 350 -7.72 -16.91 9.70
N ARG A 351 -8.08 -15.72 9.18
CA ARG A 351 -7.79 -14.44 9.88
C ARG A 351 -8.53 -14.31 11.22
N LYS A 352 -9.70 -14.93 11.37
CA LYS A 352 -10.42 -15.03 12.66
C LYS A 352 -9.76 -16.05 13.57
N LEU A 353 -9.25 -17.17 13.05
CA LEU A 353 -8.46 -18.16 13.80
C LEU A 353 -7.19 -17.52 14.34
N GLN A 354 -6.37 -16.90 13.49
CA GLN A 354 -5.14 -16.19 13.84
C GLN A 354 -5.40 -15.11 14.89
N ARG A 355 -6.42 -14.26 14.72
CA ARG A 355 -6.80 -13.24 15.72
C ARG A 355 -7.29 -13.83 17.04
N THR A 356 -7.98 -14.97 17.00
CA THR A 356 -8.39 -15.71 18.20
C THR A 356 -7.18 -16.32 18.91
N ALA A 357 -6.22 -16.86 18.14
CA ALA A 357 -4.99 -17.44 18.65
C ALA A 357 -4.05 -16.38 19.24
N ILE A 358 -3.81 -15.25 18.54
CA ILE A 358 -3.10 -14.08 19.09
C ILE A 358 -3.79 -13.59 20.38
N GLY A 359 -5.13 -13.49 20.38
CA GLY A 359 -5.90 -13.14 21.57
C GLY A 359 -5.83 -14.17 22.71
N LYS A 360 -5.54 -15.45 22.42
CA LYS A 360 -5.33 -16.51 23.40
C LYS A 360 -3.90 -16.49 23.93
N ALA A 361 -2.90 -16.38 23.06
CA ALA A 361 -1.49 -16.21 23.41
C ALA A 361 -1.28 -14.99 24.30
N PHE A 362 -1.85 -13.84 23.91
CA PHE A 362 -1.88 -12.61 24.72
C PHE A 362 -2.41 -12.86 26.14
N ARG A 363 -3.54 -13.57 26.29
CA ARG A 363 -4.10 -13.86 27.61
C ARG A 363 -3.24 -14.81 28.45
N SER A 364 -2.61 -15.77 27.79
CA SER A 364 -1.71 -16.74 28.44
C SER A 364 -0.52 -16.01 29.05
N ALA A 365 0.13 -15.13 28.27
CA ALA A 365 1.29 -14.35 28.71
C ALA A 365 0.93 -13.19 29.65
N ALA A 366 -0.15 -12.44 29.39
CA ALA A 366 -0.41 -11.20 30.11
C ALA A 366 -0.92 -11.38 31.56
N GLY A 367 -1.38 -12.56 31.98
CA GLY A 367 -1.84 -12.80 33.37
C GLY A 367 -2.97 -11.87 33.86
N GLY A 368 -3.74 -11.29 32.93
CA GLY A 368 -4.79 -10.27 33.20
C GLY A 368 -4.32 -8.81 33.14
N LEU A 369 -3.09 -8.53 32.71
CA LEU A 369 -2.55 -7.20 32.44
C LEU A 369 -2.99 -6.67 31.06
N SER A 370 -2.73 -5.39 30.77
CA SER A 370 -3.08 -4.75 29.50
C SER A 370 -2.10 -5.11 28.37
N VAL A 371 -2.53 -4.92 27.12
CA VAL A 371 -1.62 -4.97 25.94
C VAL A 371 -0.46 -3.99 26.09
N ASP A 372 -0.72 -2.78 26.60
CA ASP A 372 0.32 -1.80 26.87
C ASP A 372 1.35 -2.31 27.89
N ARG A 373 0.92 -3.04 28.93
CA ARG A 373 1.84 -3.60 29.94
C ARG A 373 2.63 -4.79 29.40
N LEU A 374 2.02 -5.62 28.56
CA LEU A 374 2.72 -6.72 27.88
C LEU A 374 3.82 -6.21 26.95
N LEU A 375 3.54 -5.18 26.14
CA LEU A 375 4.54 -4.58 25.25
C LEU A 375 5.63 -3.80 26.00
N ALA A 376 5.29 -3.25 27.18
CA ALA A 376 6.27 -2.60 28.04
C ALA A 376 7.18 -3.60 28.77
N CYS A 377 6.72 -4.78 29.16
CA CYS A 377 7.53 -5.75 29.91
C CYS A 377 8.19 -6.78 28.97
N PRO A 378 9.54 -6.80 28.82
CA PRO A 378 10.21 -7.77 27.95
C PRO A 378 9.82 -9.22 28.25
N ASP A 379 9.77 -9.61 29.52
CA ASP A 379 9.45 -10.99 29.92
C ASP A 379 8.03 -11.42 29.47
N LEU A 380 7.05 -10.51 29.56
CA LEU A 380 5.67 -10.76 29.11
C LEU A 380 5.58 -10.76 27.58
N GLN A 381 6.41 -9.94 26.92
CA GLN A 381 6.53 -9.88 25.47
C GLN A 381 7.14 -11.18 24.92
N THR A 382 8.20 -11.70 25.55
CA THR A 382 8.82 -13.00 25.26
C THR A 382 7.82 -14.14 25.48
N GLN A 383 7.16 -14.22 26.64
CA GLN A 383 6.12 -15.23 26.90
C GLN A 383 4.96 -15.17 25.88
N PHE A 384 4.66 -13.99 25.34
CA PHE A 384 3.67 -13.83 24.28
C PHE A 384 4.17 -14.36 22.93
N HIS A 385 5.45 -14.14 22.60
CA HIS A 385 6.08 -14.68 21.39
C HIS A 385 6.17 -16.21 21.45
N GLU A 386 6.66 -16.78 22.56
CA GLU A 386 6.65 -18.22 22.83
C GLU A 386 5.25 -18.82 22.73
N ALA A 387 4.23 -18.15 23.29
CA ALA A 387 2.83 -18.59 23.19
C ALA A 387 2.24 -18.44 21.76
N CYS A 388 2.79 -17.56 20.92
CA CYS A 388 2.45 -17.46 19.51
C CYS A 388 3.09 -18.60 18.70
N GLU A 389 4.37 -18.89 18.93
CA GLU A 389 5.10 -20.01 18.32
C GLU A 389 4.47 -21.36 18.68
N ALA A 390 4.22 -21.61 19.97
CA ALA A 390 3.55 -22.81 20.46
C ALA A 390 2.09 -22.95 19.95
N ALA A 391 1.46 -21.87 19.50
CA ALA A 391 0.15 -21.88 18.84
C ALA A 391 0.24 -22.11 17.32
N GLY A 392 1.44 -22.31 16.75
CA GLY A 392 1.66 -22.50 15.31
C GLY A 392 1.38 -21.23 14.49
N LEU A 393 1.52 -20.04 15.08
CA LEU A 393 1.30 -18.79 14.35
C LEU A 393 2.53 -18.44 13.50
N MET A 394 2.34 -18.38 12.19
CA MET A 394 3.34 -17.84 11.27
C MET A 394 3.53 -16.34 11.50
N GLY A 395 4.76 -15.85 11.33
CA GLY A 395 5.14 -14.45 11.44
C GLY A 395 6.41 -14.25 12.27
N SER A 396 6.76 -13.00 12.53
CA SER A 396 7.81 -12.60 13.46
C SER A 396 7.21 -11.98 14.73
N PRO A 397 8.00 -11.87 15.83
CA PRO A 397 7.69 -11.09 17.02
C PRO A 397 7.04 -9.72 16.73
N GLU A 398 7.57 -8.98 15.75
CA GLU A 398 7.09 -7.66 15.35
C GLU A 398 5.70 -7.72 14.70
N ILE A 399 5.45 -8.72 13.84
CA ILE A 399 4.14 -8.95 13.21
C ILE A 399 3.07 -9.29 14.26
N TRP A 400 3.41 -10.15 15.24
CA TRP A 400 2.48 -10.52 16.31
C TRP A 400 2.18 -9.36 17.25
N ASN A 401 3.21 -8.57 17.63
CA ASN A 401 3.04 -7.33 18.39
C ASN A 401 2.14 -6.33 17.64
N HIS A 402 2.36 -6.15 16.33
CA HIS A 402 1.58 -5.24 15.50
C HIS A 402 0.10 -5.66 15.39
N GLU A 403 -0.21 -6.92 15.10
CA GLU A 403 -1.61 -7.38 15.09
C GLU A 403 -2.25 -7.34 16.50
N LEU A 404 -1.49 -7.53 17.58
CA LEU A 404 -1.99 -7.35 18.94
C LEU A 404 -2.39 -5.89 19.21
N VAL A 405 -1.56 -4.92 18.82
CA VAL A 405 -1.91 -3.48 18.86
C VAL A 405 -3.10 -3.16 17.96
N ARG A 406 -3.21 -3.79 16.79
CA ARG A 406 -4.35 -3.63 15.88
C ARG A 406 -5.65 -4.15 16.49
N LEU A 407 -5.62 -5.29 17.19
CA LEU A 407 -6.74 -5.83 17.94
C LEU A 407 -7.14 -4.93 19.13
N ARG A 408 -6.16 -4.30 19.81
CA ARG A 408 -6.36 -3.25 20.83
C ARG A 408 -7.10 -2.05 20.25
N LYS A 409 -6.53 -1.39 19.22
CA LYS A 409 -7.08 -0.18 18.60
C LYS A 409 -8.46 -0.40 17.97
N SER A 410 -8.74 -1.59 17.44
CA SER A 410 -10.04 -1.91 16.83
C SER A 410 -11.10 -2.48 17.78
N GLY A 411 -10.81 -2.61 19.09
CA GLY A 411 -11.73 -3.17 20.08
C GLY A 411 -12.05 -4.66 19.87
N LYS A 412 -11.22 -5.39 19.11
CA LYS A 412 -11.46 -6.78 18.66
C LYS A 412 -10.67 -7.83 19.43
N LEU A 413 -9.97 -7.45 20.49
CA LEU A 413 -9.49 -8.41 21.50
C LEU A 413 -10.67 -9.21 22.08
N PRO A 414 -10.57 -10.54 22.19
CA PRO A 414 -11.63 -11.35 22.80
C PRO A 414 -11.97 -10.87 24.22
N LYS A 415 -13.26 -10.85 24.61
CA LYS A 415 -13.74 -10.39 25.93
C LYS A 415 -13.16 -11.23 27.09
N GLY A 416 -12.29 -10.63 27.91
CA GLY A 416 -11.58 -11.28 29.01
C GLY A 416 -11.99 -10.78 30.41
N PRO A 417 -11.33 -11.24 31.48
CA PRO A 417 -11.50 -10.66 32.81
C PRO A 417 -11.11 -9.17 32.82
N LYS A 418 -11.59 -8.41 33.82
CA LYS A 418 -11.23 -7.00 33.98
C LYS A 418 -9.70 -6.86 34.06
N THR A 419 -9.14 -6.01 33.23
CA THR A 419 -7.71 -5.70 33.20
C THR A 419 -7.27 -5.19 34.57
N LYS A 420 -6.21 -5.78 35.14
CA LYS A 420 -5.61 -5.30 36.38
C LYS A 420 -5.03 -3.91 36.14
N VAL A 421 -5.43 -2.94 36.97
CA VAL A 421 -4.78 -1.62 37.00
C VAL A 421 -3.43 -1.79 37.66
N THR A 422 -2.37 -1.28 37.02
CA THR A 422 -1.04 -1.18 37.59
C THR A 422 -0.81 0.28 37.98
N PRO A 423 -1.13 0.70 39.22
CA PRO A 423 -0.78 2.03 39.69
C PRO A 423 0.74 2.12 39.82
N VAL A 424 1.34 3.10 39.17
CA VAL A 424 2.70 3.53 39.48
C VAL A 424 2.59 4.89 40.16
N LYS A 425 3.28 5.05 41.28
CA LYS A 425 3.28 6.30 42.03
C LYS A 425 4.04 7.39 41.27
N THR A 426 3.58 8.62 41.35
CA THR A 426 4.20 9.77 40.67
C THR A 426 5.66 9.96 41.10
N GLU A 427 5.97 9.72 42.38
CA GLU A 427 7.30 9.81 42.97
C GLU A 427 8.25 8.70 42.46
N GLU A 428 7.71 7.56 42.00
CA GLU A 428 8.51 6.52 41.35
C GLU A 428 8.74 6.82 39.87
N LEU A 429 7.70 7.25 39.14
CA LEU A 429 7.83 7.67 37.74
C LEU A 429 8.85 8.79 37.58
N ASP A 430 8.85 9.77 38.49
CA ASP A 430 9.78 10.89 38.45
C ASP A 430 11.25 10.42 38.34
N LYS A 431 11.62 9.32 39.01
CA LYS A 431 13.02 8.84 39.05
C LYS A 431 13.58 8.43 37.68
N TYR A 432 12.75 8.06 36.70
CA TYR A 432 13.21 7.55 35.39
C TYR A 432 12.45 8.10 34.17
N GLN A 433 11.33 8.81 34.33
CA GLN A 433 10.53 9.30 33.20
C GLN A 433 11.30 10.23 32.26
N PHE A 434 12.15 11.11 32.79
CA PHE A 434 13.03 11.97 31.97
C PHE A 434 13.99 11.17 31.08
N ALA A 435 14.49 10.03 31.55
CA ALA A 435 15.41 9.18 30.80
C ALA A 435 14.69 8.46 29.66
N ALA A 436 13.42 8.09 29.86
CA ALA A 436 12.55 7.57 28.81
C ALA A 436 12.27 8.62 27.71
N GLU A 437 12.10 9.90 28.06
CA GLU A 437 11.93 10.98 27.08
C GLU A 437 13.17 11.15 26.19
N ILE A 438 14.34 11.28 26.82
CA ILE A 438 15.64 11.40 26.13
C ILE A 438 15.91 10.17 25.25
N ALA A 439 15.62 8.97 25.77
CA ALA A 439 15.80 7.72 25.04
C ALA A 439 14.87 7.60 23.82
N TRP A 440 13.60 8.03 23.94
CA TRP A 440 12.70 8.07 22.79
C TRP A 440 13.24 9.04 21.73
N GLN A 441 13.57 10.29 22.10
CA GLN A 441 14.10 11.26 21.12
C GLN A 441 15.37 10.76 20.41
N GLN A 442 16.29 10.10 21.13
CA GLN A 442 17.49 9.47 20.53
C GLN A 442 17.18 8.24 19.67
N THR A 443 16.08 7.52 19.93
CA THR A 443 15.62 6.38 19.12
C THR A 443 14.95 6.88 17.83
N THR A 444 14.10 7.92 17.93
CA THR A 444 13.51 8.62 16.78
C THR A 444 14.59 9.23 15.88
N ALA A 445 15.56 9.95 16.43
CA ALA A 445 16.65 10.55 15.66
C ALA A 445 17.54 9.51 14.94
N LYS A 446 17.61 8.27 15.43
CA LYS A 446 18.42 7.20 14.83
C LYS A 446 17.68 6.35 13.80
N PHE A 447 16.40 6.05 14.04
CA PHE A 447 15.64 5.06 13.27
C PHE A 447 14.37 5.61 12.62
N GLY A 448 14.03 6.88 12.83
CA GLY A 448 12.81 7.49 12.29
C GLY A 448 11.51 7.08 12.99
N VAL A 449 11.58 6.55 14.22
CA VAL A 449 10.41 6.07 14.97
C VAL A 449 9.43 7.21 15.26
N GLU A 450 8.22 7.12 14.72
CA GLU A 450 7.22 8.20 14.79
C GLU A 450 6.29 8.08 16.01
N SER A 451 6.18 6.91 16.62
CA SER A 451 5.26 6.66 17.72
C SER A 451 5.76 5.66 18.77
N ILE A 452 5.26 5.76 20.00
CA ILE A 452 5.61 4.78 21.04
C ILE A 452 5.03 3.39 20.78
N ASP A 453 3.91 3.28 20.04
CA ASP A 453 3.40 1.96 19.66
C ASP A 453 4.41 1.28 18.72
N GLU A 454 5.00 2.00 17.76
CA GLU A 454 6.05 1.49 16.88
C GLU A 454 7.32 1.10 17.67
N LEU A 455 7.78 1.97 18.57
CA LEU A 455 8.93 1.73 19.44
C LEU A 455 8.81 0.41 20.21
N LEU A 456 7.61 0.09 20.71
CA LEU A 456 7.35 -1.10 21.52
C LEU A 456 6.91 -2.32 20.70
N ILE A 457 6.49 -2.13 19.44
CA ILE A 457 6.17 -3.22 18.51
C ILE A 457 7.46 -3.89 18.03
N SER A 458 8.51 -3.13 17.75
CA SER A 458 9.79 -3.66 17.25
C SER A 458 10.76 -3.97 18.39
N PRO A 459 11.16 -5.25 18.62
CA PRO A 459 12.06 -5.59 19.73
C PRO A 459 13.42 -4.90 19.66
N SER A 460 13.95 -4.64 18.46
CA SER A 460 15.26 -4.00 18.25
C SER A 460 15.24 -2.50 18.57
N PHE A 461 14.14 -1.79 18.25
CA PHE A 461 13.95 -0.40 18.65
C PHE A 461 13.79 -0.30 20.16
N ALA A 462 12.99 -1.19 20.75
CA ALA A 462 12.78 -1.24 22.19
C ALA A 462 14.09 -1.54 22.95
N GLU A 463 14.92 -2.48 22.48
CA GLU A 463 16.23 -2.78 23.08
C GLU A 463 17.21 -1.59 22.98
N TYR A 464 17.23 -0.87 21.85
CA TYR A 464 18.05 0.34 21.74
C TYR A 464 17.57 1.45 22.67
N PHE A 465 16.26 1.64 22.77
CA PHE A 465 15.62 2.56 23.70
C PHE A 465 15.98 2.24 25.15
N ASP A 466 15.85 0.97 25.57
CA ASP A 466 16.21 0.51 26.91
C ASP A 466 17.69 0.84 27.24
N LYS A 467 18.58 0.58 26.28
CA LYS A 467 20.02 0.89 26.37
C LYS A 467 20.29 2.39 26.47
N GLN A 468 19.49 3.26 25.84
CA GLN A 468 19.64 4.71 26.04
C GLN A 468 19.08 5.15 27.39
N ALA A 469 17.90 4.70 27.78
CA ALA A 469 17.27 5.10 29.04
C ALA A 469 18.13 4.73 30.26
N ALA A 470 18.68 3.50 30.27
CA ALA A 470 19.59 3.03 31.32
C ALA A 470 20.91 3.83 31.42
N ARG A 471 21.32 4.59 30.38
CA ARG A 471 22.48 5.51 30.47
C ARG A 471 22.15 6.80 31.22
N PHE A 472 20.89 7.24 31.22
CA PHE A 472 20.47 8.50 31.87
C PHE A 472 19.89 8.27 33.26
N ALA A 473 19.24 7.13 33.51
CA ALA A 473 18.75 6.72 34.83
C ALA A 473 19.09 5.24 35.10
N PRO A 474 20.33 4.88 35.46
CA PRO A 474 20.69 3.51 35.77
C PRO A 474 19.98 2.99 37.03
N GLY A 475 19.72 1.69 37.09
CA GLY A 475 19.11 1.01 38.25
C GLY A 475 17.63 0.67 38.11
N PHE A 476 16.98 1.05 37.02
CA PHE A 476 15.60 0.65 36.69
C PHE A 476 15.56 -0.39 35.56
N THR A 477 14.44 -1.09 35.43
CA THR A 477 14.26 -2.14 34.43
C THR A 477 13.78 -1.57 33.08
N PRO A 478 13.99 -2.29 31.96
CA PRO A 478 13.33 -1.99 30.68
C PRO A 478 11.82 -1.73 30.81
N ALA A 479 11.15 -2.50 31.67
CA ALA A 479 9.72 -2.37 31.91
C ALA A 479 9.32 -1.02 32.51
N ASP A 480 10.20 -0.40 33.30
CA ASP A 480 9.96 0.91 33.91
C ASP A 480 10.09 2.01 32.86
N TYR A 481 11.19 2.04 32.08
CA TYR A 481 11.39 3.05 31.03
C TYR A 481 10.30 2.98 29.95
N ARG A 482 9.98 1.78 29.46
CA ARG A 482 8.94 1.56 28.43
C ARG A 482 7.55 1.94 28.95
N TRP A 483 7.28 1.75 30.23
CA TRP A 483 6.02 2.16 30.86
C TRP A 483 5.92 3.68 31.06
N ALA A 484 7.00 4.35 31.45
CA ALA A 484 7.06 5.81 31.47
C ALA A 484 6.86 6.41 30.07
N ALA A 485 7.43 5.79 29.03
CA ALA A 485 7.27 6.26 27.66
C ALA A 485 5.83 6.15 27.13
N LEU A 486 5.07 5.14 27.59
CA LEU A 486 3.63 5.01 27.34
C LEU A 486 2.78 6.08 28.03
N ASP A 487 3.30 6.73 29.07
CA ASP A 487 2.60 7.81 29.76
C ASP A 487 2.56 9.09 28.92
N PHE A 488 3.66 9.43 28.24
CA PHE A 488 3.71 10.54 27.27
C PHE A 488 2.65 10.41 26.17
N ARG A 489 2.30 9.17 25.74
CA ARG A 489 1.22 8.91 24.76
C ARG A 489 -0.15 9.39 25.27
N LYS A 490 -0.35 9.44 26.59
CA LYS A 490 -1.61 9.88 27.22
C LYS A 490 -1.59 11.38 27.54
N SER A 491 -0.45 11.92 27.97
CA SER A 491 -0.35 13.28 28.48
C SER A 491 0.01 14.34 27.44
N ARG A 492 0.66 13.99 26.31
CA ARG A 492 1.15 14.95 25.29
C ARG A 492 0.08 15.92 24.78
N HIS A 493 -1.14 15.45 24.50
CA HIS A 493 -2.20 16.33 23.99
C HIS A 493 -2.78 17.26 25.06
N THR A 494 -2.99 16.76 26.28
CA THR A 494 -3.54 17.53 27.40
C THR A 494 -2.56 18.61 27.86
N LEU A 495 -1.30 18.23 28.10
CA LEU A 495 -0.26 19.18 28.54
C LEU A 495 0.02 20.27 27.50
N ALA A 496 -0.05 19.96 26.20
CA ALA A 496 0.11 20.95 25.14
C ALA A 496 -1.09 21.92 25.00
N GLN A 497 -2.28 21.52 25.47
CA GLN A 497 -3.44 22.40 25.57
C GLN A 497 -3.37 23.27 26.84
N GLU A 498 -3.01 22.68 27.97
CA GLU A 498 -2.79 23.39 29.24
C GLU A 498 -1.68 24.44 29.12
N ALA A 499 -0.56 24.10 28.48
CA ALA A 499 0.54 25.05 28.25
C ALA A 499 0.09 26.28 27.44
N LYS A 500 -0.82 26.10 26.46
CA LYS A 500 -1.42 27.22 25.71
C LYS A 500 -2.44 28.01 26.54
N ALA A 501 -3.19 27.35 27.42
CA ALA A 501 -4.14 28.02 28.31
C ALA A 501 -3.44 28.96 29.30
N TYR A 502 -2.21 28.63 29.69
CA TYR A 502 -1.37 29.42 30.61
C TYR A 502 -0.28 30.26 29.94
N ASP A 503 -0.32 30.44 28.61
CA ASP A 503 0.72 31.15 27.83
C ASP A 503 1.01 32.57 28.40
N TYR A 504 -0.03 33.29 28.83
CA TYR A 504 0.09 34.60 29.49
C TYR A 504 0.78 34.56 30.88
N VAL A 505 0.71 33.43 31.58
CA VAL A 505 1.36 33.17 32.89
C VAL A 505 2.84 32.81 32.70
N PHE A 506 3.18 32.26 31.52
CA PHE A 506 4.52 31.77 31.18
C PHE A 506 5.35 32.79 30.38
N ALA A 507 4.72 33.73 29.68
CA ALA A 507 5.37 34.75 28.85
C ALA A 507 6.50 35.54 29.55
N THR A 508 6.43 35.72 30.86
CA THR A 508 7.45 36.42 31.68
C THR A 508 8.27 35.49 32.58
N ARG A 509 7.95 34.19 32.62
CA ARG A 509 8.72 33.19 33.37
C ARG A 509 9.80 32.63 32.47
N ASP A 510 11.04 32.74 32.92
CA ASP A 510 12.17 32.19 32.19
C ASP A 510 13.26 31.68 33.15
N PHE A 511 14.18 30.89 32.63
CA PHE A 511 15.25 30.29 33.40
C PHE A 511 16.21 31.33 34.01
N ALA A 512 16.52 31.16 35.29
CA ALA A 512 17.54 31.95 35.96
C ALA A 512 18.94 31.77 35.34
N ALA A 513 19.88 32.67 35.63
CA ALA A 513 21.24 32.64 35.08
C ALA A 513 21.92 31.24 35.25
N PRO A 514 22.41 30.60 34.16
CA PRO A 514 22.95 29.25 34.21
C PRO A 514 24.12 29.06 35.18
N ARG A 515 24.07 27.97 35.96
CA ARG A 515 25.07 27.58 36.96
C ARG A 515 25.80 26.31 36.50
N LYS A 516 27.08 26.14 36.87
CA LYS A 516 27.83 24.93 36.55
C LYS A 516 27.26 23.72 37.31
N LEU A 517 26.97 22.62 36.60
CA LEU A 517 26.51 21.39 37.21
C LEU A 517 27.67 20.73 37.98
N THR A 518 27.48 20.55 39.29
CA THR A 518 28.37 19.82 40.20
C THR A 518 27.51 19.14 41.25
N VAL A 519 27.96 18.00 41.77
CA VAL A 519 27.25 17.25 42.83
C VAL A 519 26.93 18.16 44.02
N ARG A 520 27.90 18.94 44.50
CA ARG A 520 27.76 19.91 45.60
C ARG A 520 26.74 21.05 45.34
N ASN A 521 26.46 21.37 44.09
CA ASN A 521 25.41 22.35 43.75
C ASN A 521 24.03 21.67 43.60
N ALA A 522 23.99 20.40 43.22
CA ALA A 522 22.76 19.60 43.19
C ALA A 522 22.27 19.27 44.61
N GLU A 523 23.16 18.86 45.52
CA GLU A 523 22.85 18.55 46.93
C GLU A 523 22.12 19.70 47.67
N LYS A 524 22.39 20.96 47.29
CA LYS A 524 21.72 22.15 47.86
C LYS A 524 20.25 22.32 47.46
N LEU A 525 19.78 21.51 46.51
CA LEU A 525 18.43 21.53 45.95
C LEU A 525 17.67 20.22 46.28
N ALA A 526 18.22 19.41 47.19
CA ALA A 526 17.60 18.17 47.63
C ALA A 526 16.24 18.45 48.27
N GLY A 527 15.20 17.75 47.78
CA GLY A 527 13.81 17.96 48.20
C GLY A 527 13.13 19.22 47.64
N SER A 528 13.78 20.00 46.77
CA SER A 528 13.15 21.12 46.06
C SER A 528 12.56 20.66 44.73
N ALA A 529 11.27 20.90 44.50
CA ALA A 529 10.63 20.63 43.21
C ALA A 529 10.80 21.81 42.22
N GLY A 530 10.69 21.53 40.92
CA GLY A 530 10.67 22.58 39.88
C GLY A 530 11.04 22.12 38.48
N VAL A 531 11.31 23.09 37.60
CA VAL A 531 11.68 22.90 36.19
C VAL A 531 13.15 23.26 36.00
N TYR A 532 13.88 22.51 35.18
CA TYR A 532 15.30 22.72 34.89
C TYR A 532 15.62 22.62 33.41
N LEU A 533 16.62 23.38 32.97
CA LEU A 533 17.24 23.31 31.64
C LEU A 533 18.69 22.86 31.76
N LEU A 534 19.07 21.83 31.02
CA LEU A 534 20.46 21.40 30.83
C LEU A 534 21.05 22.05 29.57
N LEU A 535 22.30 22.47 29.69
CA LEU A 535 23.03 23.23 28.67
C LEU A 535 24.40 22.59 28.41
N ALA A 536 24.75 22.39 27.14
CA ALA A 536 26.04 21.87 26.73
C ALA A 536 27.19 22.88 26.95
N LYS A 537 28.43 22.43 26.74
CA LYS A 537 29.62 23.29 26.62
C LYS A 537 29.40 24.27 25.46
N GLY A 538 29.19 25.54 25.77
CA GLY A 538 28.79 26.57 24.79
C GLY A 538 27.36 27.11 24.93
N LYS A 539 26.60 26.67 25.95
CA LYS A 539 25.21 27.09 26.24
C LYS A 539 24.15 26.66 25.21
N ALA A 540 24.40 25.59 24.44
CA ALA A 540 23.36 24.99 23.60
C ALA A 540 22.34 24.19 24.48
N PRO A 541 21.02 24.39 24.33
CA PRO A 541 19.99 23.63 25.04
C PRO A 541 20.03 22.13 24.76
N LEU A 542 20.14 21.31 25.82
CA LEU A 542 20.15 19.85 25.72
C LEU A 542 18.81 19.24 26.13
N PHE A 543 18.25 19.65 27.26
CA PHE A 543 17.01 19.07 27.78
C PHE A 543 16.32 20.02 28.78
N VAL A 544 15.01 20.18 28.66
CA VAL A 544 14.12 20.80 29.64
C VAL A 544 13.35 19.69 30.36
N GLY A 545 13.50 19.61 31.67
CA GLY A 545 12.85 18.60 32.51
C GLY A 545 12.18 19.19 33.73
N GLU A 546 11.36 18.38 34.39
CA GLU A 546 10.88 18.65 35.74
C GLU A 546 11.38 17.58 36.72
N ALA A 547 11.30 17.88 38.01
CA ALA A 547 11.54 16.92 39.08
C ALA A 547 10.76 17.31 40.34
N LEU A 548 10.38 16.30 41.13
CA LEU A 548 9.94 16.48 42.53
C LEU A 548 11.13 16.72 43.46
N ASP A 549 12.30 16.18 43.11
CA ASP A 549 13.59 16.45 43.77
C ASP A 549 14.63 16.85 42.71
N LEU A 550 14.81 18.16 42.53
CA LEU A 550 15.81 18.74 41.64
C LEU A 550 17.23 18.34 42.03
N GLY A 551 17.53 18.19 43.33
CA GLY A 551 18.84 17.77 43.80
C GLY A 551 19.17 16.34 43.36
N ALA A 552 18.28 15.40 43.61
CA ALA A 552 18.43 14.01 43.17
C ALA A 552 18.50 13.90 41.64
N ARG A 553 17.67 14.66 40.92
CA ARG A 553 17.69 14.71 39.45
C ARG A 553 19.01 15.23 38.90
N LEU A 554 19.48 16.38 39.38
CA LEU A 554 20.71 17.01 38.89
C LEU A 554 21.95 16.18 39.27
N ALA A 555 21.94 15.53 40.44
CA ALA A 555 22.95 14.55 40.81
C ALA A 555 23.01 13.38 39.81
N THR A 556 21.85 12.83 39.43
CA THR A 556 21.73 11.76 38.41
C THR A 556 22.31 12.20 37.06
N HIS A 557 21.94 13.38 36.57
CA HIS A 557 22.54 13.94 35.35
C HIS A 557 24.05 14.15 35.46
N SER A 558 24.55 14.55 36.63
CA SER A 558 25.99 14.78 36.83
C SER A 558 26.85 13.52 36.82
N THR A 559 26.26 12.34 37.08
CA THR A 559 26.97 11.05 37.15
C THR A 559 26.77 10.18 35.90
N ALA A 560 25.68 10.40 35.15
CA ALA A 560 25.36 9.70 33.90
C ALA A 560 26.54 9.67 32.89
N PRO A 561 26.86 8.54 32.23
CA PRO A 561 27.98 8.44 31.30
C PRO A 561 27.95 9.46 30.14
N GLY A 562 26.76 9.95 29.74
CA GLY A 562 26.59 10.95 28.70
C GLY A 562 26.98 12.39 29.09
N SER A 563 27.05 12.72 30.38
CA SER A 563 27.37 14.09 30.84
C SER A 563 28.88 14.35 31.01
N LYS A 564 29.69 13.28 31.06
CA LYS A 564 31.14 13.40 31.24
C LYS A 564 31.88 14.00 30.04
N THR A 565 31.25 14.01 28.84
CA THR A 565 31.86 14.50 27.59
C THR A 565 31.42 15.91 27.17
N LYS A 566 30.22 16.37 27.54
CA LYS A 566 29.75 17.75 27.35
C LYS A 566 29.72 18.42 28.74
N ALA A 567 30.60 19.39 29.03
CA ALA A 567 30.59 20.09 30.32
C ALA A 567 29.24 20.80 30.56
N ILE A 568 28.39 20.25 31.43
CA ILE A 568 26.99 20.68 31.60
C ILE A 568 26.89 21.89 32.55
N SER A 569 26.06 22.85 32.16
CA SER A 569 25.47 23.85 33.07
C SER A 569 23.96 23.66 33.15
N PHE A 570 23.35 24.10 34.24
CA PHE A 570 21.91 24.00 34.47
C PHE A 570 21.32 25.36 34.84
N ALA A 571 20.06 25.56 34.50
CA ALA A 571 19.25 26.69 34.93
C ALA A 571 17.91 26.19 35.47
N LEU A 572 17.24 26.98 36.31
CA LEU A 572 16.07 26.54 37.10
C LEU A 572 14.94 27.58 37.10
N VAL A 573 13.73 27.06 37.35
CA VAL A 573 12.57 27.75 37.95
C VAL A 573 12.09 26.84 39.08
N LEU A 574 12.01 27.34 40.31
CA LEU A 574 11.60 26.54 41.47
C LEU A 574 10.06 26.49 41.55
N GLU A 575 9.51 25.47 42.21
CA GLU A 575 8.05 25.37 42.39
C GLU A 575 7.47 26.53 43.23
N GLU A 576 8.27 27.10 44.14
CA GLU A 576 7.94 28.31 44.91
C GLU A 576 7.82 29.59 44.04
N ASP A 577 8.36 29.59 42.81
CA ASP A 577 8.20 30.67 41.83
C ASP A 577 6.92 30.52 40.97
N LEU A 578 6.16 29.42 41.16
CA LEU A 578 4.95 29.08 40.39
C LEU A 578 3.67 29.42 41.16
N PRO A 579 2.54 29.70 40.48
CA PRO A 579 1.27 30.01 41.16
C PRO A 579 0.66 28.81 41.91
N SER A 580 0.90 27.60 41.42
CA SER A 580 0.65 26.32 42.10
C SER A 580 1.55 25.22 41.51
N PRO A 581 1.71 24.06 42.17
CA PRO A 581 2.48 22.93 41.64
C PRO A 581 2.00 22.43 40.27
N ASP A 582 0.70 22.58 39.97
CA ASP A 582 0.09 22.13 38.71
C ASP A 582 0.66 22.82 37.46
N TYR A 583 1.28 24.00 37.62
CA TYR A 583 1.90 24.74 36.52
C TYR A 583 3.24 24.14 36.07
N ARG A 584 3.84 23.22 36.83
CA ARG A 584 5.20 22.70 36.57
C ARG A 584 5.32 21.94 35.24
N ALA A 585 4.42 20.99 34.98
CA ALA A 585 4.42 20.20 33.75
C ALA A 585 4.03 21.02 32.49
N PRO A 586 3.00 21.89 32.52
CA PRO A 586 2.73 22.80 31.40
C PRO A 586 3.87 23.81 31.14
N LEU A 587 4.52 24.33 32.19
CA LEU A 587 5.68 25.22 32.04
C LEU A 587 6.88 24.50 31.41
N LYS A 588 7.14 23.24 31.78
CA LYS A 588 8.16 22.40 31.12
C LYS A 588 7.91 22.31 29.61
N VAL A 589 6.65 22.09 29.19
CA VAL A 589 6.27 22.01 27.77
C VAL A 589 6.46 23.35 27.05
N ASP A 590 6.07 24.46 27.66
CA ASP A 590 6.30 25.80 27.10
C ASP A 590 7.80 26.12 26.95
N LEU A 591 8.60 25.86 27.99
CA LEU A 591 10.04 26.10 27.95
C LEU A 591 10.75 25.18 26.95
N ALA A 592 10.33 23.92 26.80
CA ALA A 592 10.84 23.04 25.73
C ALA A 592 10.53 23.62 24.34
N ARG A 593 9.32 24.14 24.11
CA ARG A 593 8.94 24.83 22.87
C ARG A 593 9.80 26.08 22.62
N ARG A 594 10.07 26.89 23.64
CA ARG A 594 10.88 28.12 23.51
C ARG A 594 12.37 27.86 23.25
N TYR A 595 12.95 26.85 23.91
CA TYR A 595 14.38 26.58 23.84
C TYR A 595 14.81 25.56 22.79
N MET A 596 13.86 24.81 22.21
CA MET A 596 14.10 23.74 21.22
C MET A 596 15.29 22.81 21.55
N PRO A 597 15.34 22.21 22.76
CA PRO A 597 16.46 21.43 23.24
C PRO A 597 16.65 20.08 22.50
N GLU A 598 17.91 19.66 22.35
CA GLU A 598 18.35 18.47 21.57
C GLU A 598 17.61 17.16 21.94
N TRP A 599 17.22 16.98 23.21
CA TRP A 599 16.76 15.70 23.76
C TRP A 599 15.31 15.65 24.24
N ASN A 600 14.53 16.73 24.13
CA ASN A 600 13.08 16.62 24.35
C ASN A 600 12.38 16.10 23.09
N LEU A 601 11.19 15.53 23.31
CA LEU A 601 10.26 15.25 22.21
C LEU A 601 9.66 16.56 21.69
N GLY A 602 9.57 16.70 20.37
CA GLY A 602 8.96 17.86 19.70
C GLY A 602 7.44 17.91 19.73
#